data_AF-A0AA92S6U3-F1
#
_entry.id   AF-A0AA92S6U3-F1
#
_cell.length_a   1.000
_cell.length_b   1.000
_cell.length_c   1.000
_cell.angle_alpha   90.00
_cell.angle_beta   90.00
_cell.angle_gamma   90.00
#
_symmetry.space_group_name_H-M   'P 1'
#
loop_
_entity.id
_entity.type
_entity.pdbx_description
1 polymer ?
#
loop_
_entity_poly.entity_id
_entity_poly.type
_entity_poly.pdbx_seq_one_letter_code
_entity_poly.pdbx_strand_id
1 'polypeptide(L)' 'MPKHLYFYASFEDAARLNRELILLGYRNYYLQSHEDLFVFVFEPVTAVSQAILRHLLDADNQSHLEK' A
#
# COMPACT_ATOMS: atom_id res chain seq x y z
N MET A 1 12.04 4.05 15.35
CA MET A 1 12.40 3.25 14.17
C MET A 1 11.34 3.49 13.11
N PRO A 2 11.70 3.94 11.89
CA PRO A 2 10.72 4.05 10.81
C PRO A 2 10.16 2.64 10.54
N LYS A 3 8.84 2.52 10.55
CA LYS A 3 8.17 1.28 10.17
C LYS A 3 7.88 1.36 8.67
N HIS A 4 8.26 0.32 7.96
CA HIS A 4 7.91 0.14 6.56
C HIS A 4 6.57 -0.59 6.50
N LEU A 5 5.67 -0.10 5.64
CA LEU A 5 4.37 -0.71 5.42
C LEU A 5 4.34 -1.21 3.98
N TYR A 6 4.05 -2.49 3.82
CA TYR A 6 4.07 -3.19 2.55
C TYR A 6 2.63 -3.60 2.20
N PHE A 7 2.19 -3.28 0.99
CA PHE A 7 0.91 -3.76 0.46
C PHE A 7 1.10 -4.36 -0.92
N TYR A 8 0.58 -5.56 -1.10
CA TYR A 8 0.63 -6.28 -2.36
C TYR A 8 -0.67 -6.05 -3.12
N ALA A 9 -0.56 -5.79 -4.41
CA ALA A 9 -1.71 -5.59 -5.30
C ALA A 9 -1.43 -6.19 -6.67
N SER A 10 -2.50 -6.62 -7.35
CA SER A 10 -2.43 -6.94 -8.78
C SER A 10 -2.05 -5.69 -9.60
N PHE A 11 -1.64 -5.85 -10.86
CA PHE A 11 -1.35 -4.69 -11.73
C PHE A 11 -2.54 -3.72 -11.85
N GLU A 12 -3.76 -4.25 -12.01
CA GLU A 12 -4.97 -3.45 -12.16
C GLU A 12 -5.31 -2.70 -10.86
N ASP A 13 -5.23 -3.38 -9.72
CA ASP A 13 -5.45 -2.75 -8.42
C ASP A 13 -4.34 -1.74 -8.09
N ALA A 14 -3.09 -2.03 -8.43
CA ALA A 14 -1.97 -1.12 -8.21
C ALA A 14 -2.14 0.20 -8.99
N ALA A 15 -2.64 0.16 -10.23
CA ALA A 15 -2.93 1.37 -10.97
C ALA A 15 -4.02 2.22 -10.30
N ARG A 16 -5.10 1.58 -9.81
CA ARG A 16 -6.18 2.24 -9.07
C ARG A 16 -5.67 2.86 -7.77
N LEU A 17 -4.96 2.08 -6.96
CA LEU A 17 -4.41 2.48 -5.66
C LEU A 17 -3.40 3.63 -5.80
N ASN A 18 -2.52 3.56 -6.81
CA ASN A 18 -1.56 4.63 -7.08
C ASN A 18 -2.26 5.96 -7.38
N ARG A 19 -3.38 5.93 -8.11
CA ARG A 19 -4.16 7.14 -8.38
C ARG A 19 -4.81 7.71 -7.12
N GLU A 20 -5.37 6.87 -6.26
CA GLU A 20 -5.98 7.30 -5.00
C GLU A 20 -4.95 7.91 -4.04
N LEU A 21 -3.77 7.29 -3.93
CA LEU A 21 -2.67 7.82 -3.12
C LEU A 21 -2.22 9.21 -3.60
N ILE A 22 -2.09 9.41 -4.92
CA ILE A 22 -1.77 10.72 -5.50
C ILE A 22 -2.84 11.77 -5.17
N LEU A 23 -4.13 11.41 -5.28
CA LEU A 23 -5.24 12.30 -4.96
C LEU A 23 -5.27 12.72 -3.49
N LEU A 24 -4.86 11.81 -2.60
CA LEU A 24 -4.73 12.06 -1.17
C LEU A 24 -3.44 12.80 -0.79
N GLY A 25 -2.58 13.09 -1.76
CA GLY A 25 -1.31 13.78 -1.54
C GLY A 25 -0.22 12.90 -0.93
N TYR A 26 -0.39 11.58 -0.90
CA TYR A 26 0.68 10.65 -0.52
C TYR A 26 1.77 10.66 -1.61
N ARG A 27 3.00 10.96 -1.20
CA ARG A 27 4.18 10.96 -2.09
C ARG A 27 5.35 10.15 -1.54
N ASN A 28 5.27 9.72 -0.29
CA ASN A 28 6.34 8.99 0.41
C ASN A 28 6.12 7.48 0.31
N TYR A 29 6.03 6.98 -0.93
CA TYR A 29 6.03 5.55 -1.22
C TYR A 29 6.70 5.27 -2.55
N TYR A 30 7.16 4.04 -2.72
CA TYR A 30 7.62 3.52 -4.00
C TYR A 30 6.94 2.20 -4.31
N LEU A 31 6.89 1.88 -5.60
CA LEU A 31 6.35 0.63 -6.12
C LEU A 31 7.51 -0.30 -6.46
N GLN A 32 7.43 -1.54 -5.99
CA GLN A 32 8.35 -2.61 -6.36
C GLN A 32 7.58 -3.72 -7.06
N SER A 33 8.00 -4.11 -8.26
CA SER A 33 7.44 -5.28 -8.95
C SER A 33 7.94 -6.57 -8.28
N HIS A 34 7.03 -7.49 -7.96
CA HIS A 34 7.31 -8.82 -7.44
C HIS A 34 6.52 -9.84 -8.24
N GLU A 35 7.20 -10.52 -9.18
CA GLU A 35 6.60 -11.50 -10.10
C GLU A 35 5.36 -10.92 -10.81
N ASP A 36 4.16 -11.39 -10.45
CA ASP A 36 2.88 -10.96 -11.03
C ASP A 36 2.16 -9.87 -10.20
N LEU A 37 2.81 -9.36 -9.14
CA LEU A 37 2.26 -8.40 -8.19
C LEU A 37 3.11 -7.13 -8.09
N PHE A 38 2.50 -6.09 -7.55
CA PHE A 38 3.16 -4.83 -7.19
C PHE A 38 3.09 -4.63 -5.68
N VAL A 39 4.20 -4.19 -5.11
CA VAL A 39 4.35 -3.90 -3.69
C VAL A 39 4.46 -2.40 -3.51
N PHE A 40 3.52 -1.82 -2.77
CA PHE A 40 3.61 -0.46 -2.27
C PHE A 40 4.43 -0.46 -0.99
N VAL A 41 5.57 0.21 -1.01
CA VAL A 41 6.43 0.37 0.17
C VAL A 41 6.34 1.82 0.64
N PHE A 42 5.77 2.03 1.82
CA PHE A 42 5.64 3.35 2.43
C PHE A 42 6.77 3.61 3.43
N GLU A 43 7.49 4.70 3.25
CA GLU A 43 8.73 5.02 3.98
C GLU A 43 8.92 6.54 4.18
N PRO A 44 9.03 7.06 5.43
CA PRO A 44 8.63 6.49 6.72
C PRO A 44 7.15 6.73 7.04
N VAL A 45 6.49 5.76 7.67
CA VAL A 45 5.07 5.85 8.04
C VAL A 45 4.93 6.26 9.51
N THR A 46 4.21 7.35 9.78
CA THR A 46 3.77 7.68 11.15
C THR A 46 2.64 6.74 11.58
N ALA A 47 2.37 6.65 12.89
CA ALA A 47 1.24 5.84 13.39
C ALA A 47 -0.12 6.29 12.77
N VAL A 48 -0.27 7.59 12.50
CA VAL A 48 -1.47 8.16 11.86
C VAL A 48 -1.55 7.75 10.39
N SER A 49 -0.46 7.91 9.63
CA SER A 49 -0.41 7.47 8.23
C SER A 49 -0.63 5.96 8.10
N GLN A 50 -0.16 5.17 9.05
CA GLN A 50 -0.39 3.72 9.08
C GLN A 50 -1.87 3.38 9.24
N ALA A 51 -2.59 4.06 10.14
CA ALA A 51 -4.02 3.85 10.33
C ALA A 51 -4.83 4.24 9.08
N ILE A 52 -4.50 5.39 8.46
CA ILE A 52 -5.15 5.85 7.23
C ILE A 52 -4.89 4.87 6.08
N LEU A 53 -3.65 4.44 5.88
CA LEU A 53 -3.29 3.52 4.79
C LEU A 53 -3.92 2.14 4.96
N ARG A 54 -4.01 1.62 6.20
CA ARG A 54 -4.73 0.35 6.44
C ARG A 54 -6.21 0.47 6.11
N HIS A 55 -6.83 1.59 6.45
CA HIS A 55 -8.25 1.83 6.16
C HIS A 55 -8.51 2.07 4.66
N LEU A 56 -7.60 2.77 3.98
CA LEU A 56 -7.71 3.06 2.55
C LEU A 56 -7.52 1.81 1.69
N LEU A 57 -6.55 0.96 2.07
CA LEU A 57 -6.14 -0.20 1.29
C LEU A 57 -6.92 -1.46 1.70
N ASP A 58 -7.98 -1.32 2.50
CA ASP A 58 -8.84 -2.40 3.01
C ASP A 58 -8.05 -3.59 3.59
N ALA A 59 -6.88 -3.30 4.17
CA ALA A 59 -5.94 -4.30 4.64
C ALA A 59 -6.37 -4.94 5.98
N ASP A 60 -7.58 -4.65 6.45
CA ASP A 60 -8.24 -5.40 7.52
C ASP A 60 -9.24 -6.45 7.00
N ASN A 61 -9.51 -6.58 5.68
CA ASN A 61 -10.49 -7.57 5.24
C ASN A 61 -10.15 -8.43 4.01
N GLN A 62 -9.01 -8.25 3.34
CA GLN A 62 -8.59 -9.20 2.29
C GLN A 62 -7.09 -9.48 2.33
N SER A 63 -6.60 -9.93 3.49
CA SER A 63 -5.48 -10.88 3.48
C SER A 63 -5.98 -12.21 2.91
N HIS A 64 -6.28 -12.27 1.60
CA HIS A 64 -6.33 -13.51 0.85
C HIS A 64 -4.88 -13.98 0.63
N LEU A 65 -4.24 -14.32 1.75
CA LEU A 65 -3.19 -15.30 1.84
C LEU A 65 -3.72 -16.39 2.79
N GLU A 66 -4.94 -16.86 2.54
CA GLU A 66 -5.33 -18.18 3.01
C GLU A 66 -4.70 -19.20 2.06
N LYS A 67 -3.60 -19.78 2.56
CA LYS A 67 -3.03 -21.12 2.32
C LYS A 67 -3.27 -21.82 0.99
#